data_AF-A0A7W1W6H9-F1
#
_entry.id   AF-A0A7W1W6H9-F1
#
_cell.length_a   1.000
_cell.length_b   1.000
_cell.length_c   1.000
_cell.angle_alpha   90.00
_cell.angle_beta   90.00
_cell.angle_gamma   90.00
#
_symmetry.space_group_name_H-M   'P 1'
#
loop_
_entity.id
_entity.type
_entity.pdbx_description
1 polymer ?
#
loop_
_entity_poly.entity_id
_entity_poly.type
_entity_poly.pdbx_seq_one_letter_code
_entity_poly.pdbx_strand_id
1 'polypeptide(L)'
;VEERKKLWSPELQERVTRSWNDLTRDIEAAIAEGVKPSDERAQTLAARWNALIEEFTGGDAEIREGLNKMYADEQNWQTEWKKPFGDEVQNFIFAAMKIDKAE
;
A
#
# COMPACT_ATOMS: atom_id res chain seq x y z
N VAL A 1 -2.42 9.09 21.99
CA VAL A 1 -1.66 7.87 21.60
C VAL A 1 -2.36 6.58 22.05
N GLU A 2 -3.01 6.53 23.22
CA GLU A 2 -3.70 5.33 23.72
C GLU A 2 -5.09 5.06 23.11
N GLU A 3 -5.87 6.08 22.74
CA GLU A 3 -7.15 5.87 22.04
C GLU A 3 -6.98 5.39 20.59
N ARG A 4 -5.83 5.66 19.96
CA ARG A 4 -5.55 5.25 18.58
C ARG A 4 -5.23 3.75 18.46
N LYS A 5 -4.62 3.15 19.49
CA LYS A 5 -4.50 1.68 19.61
C LYS A 5 -5.85 0.99 19.84
N LYS A 6 -6.88 1.70 20.31
CA LYS A 6 -8.24 1.13 20.49
C LYS A 6 -9.05 1.07 19.20
N LEU A 7 -8.78 1.96 18.23
CA LEU A 7 -9.40 1.89 16.89
C LEU A 7 -8.88 0.70 16.07
N TRP A 8 -7.67 0.24 16.38
CA TRP A 8 -7.11 -1.01 15.87
C TRP A 8 -7.74 -2.22 16.60
N SER A 9 -9.04 -2.38 16.41
CA SER A 9 -9.77 -3.55 16.87
C SER A 9 -9.38 -4.77 16.03
N PRO A 10 -9.37 -5.99 16.59
CA PRO A 10 -9.04 -7.21 15.85
C PRO A 10 -9.91 -7.41 14.60
N GLU A 11 -11.17 -6.95 14.65
CA GLU A 11 -12.09 -6.97 13.50
C GLU A 11 -11.66 -6.05 12.36
N LEU A 12 -11.17 -4.84 12.69
CA LEU A 12 -10.62 -3.91 11.69
C LEU A 12 -9.34 -4.48 11.10
N GLN A 13 -8.47 -5.04 11.94
CA GLN A 13 -7.24 -5.70 11.50
C GLN A 13 -7.54 -6.84 10.52
N GLU A 14 -8.49 -7.73 10.83
CA GLU A 14 -8.85 -8.84 9.94
C GLU A 14 -9.41 -8.33 8.60
N ARG A 15 -10.32 -7.35 8.64
CA ARG A 15 -10.88 -6.74 7.44
C ARG A 15 -9.80 -6.10 6.57
N VAL A 16 -8.91 -5.33 7.19
CA VAL A 16 -7.80 -4.66 6.50
C VAL A 16 -6.84 -5.70 5.92
N THR A 17 -6.42 -6.71 6.70
CA THR A 17 -5.57 -7.80 6.21
C THR A 17 -6.21 -8.53 5.02
N ARG A 18 -7.52 -8.78 5.06
CA ARG A 18 -8.24 -9.40 3.94
C ARG A 18 -8.22 -8.51 2.70
N SER A 19 -8.49 -7.22 2.83
CA SER A 19 -8.43 -6.26 1.73
C SER A 19 -7.03 -6.15 1.13
N TRP A 20 -5.99 -6.14 1.97
CA TRP A 20 -4.59 -6.15 1.52
C TRP A 20 -4.23 -7.43 0.77
N ASN A 21 -4.69 -8.59 1.24
CA ASN A 21 -4.45 -9.86 0.58
C ASN A 21 -5.15 -9.92 -0.80
N ASP A 22 -6.39 -9.45 -0.88
CA ASP A 22 -7.14 -9.37 -2.13
C ASP A 22 -6.47 -8.42 -3.14
N LEU A 23 -6.07 -7.23 -2.68
CA LEU A 23 -5.36 -6.26 -3.51
C LEU A 23 -4.02 -6.80 -4.02
N THR A 24 -3.25 -7.46 -3.14
CA THR A 24 -1.97 -8.08 -3.52
C THR A 24 -2.18 -9.10 -4.63
N ARG A 25 -3.19 -9.97 -4.51
CA ARG A 25 -3.52 -10.97 -5.54
C ARG A 25 -3.92 -10.34 -6.87
N ASP A 26 -4.69 -9.25 -6.84
CA ASP A 26 -5.10 -8.54 -8.07
C ASP A 26 -3.90 -7.90 -8.77
N ILE A 27 -2.96 -7.33 -8.00
CA ILE A 27 -1.72 -6.79 -8.53
C ILE A 27 -0.83 -7.89 -9.11
N GLU A 28 -0.65 -9.00 -8.40
CA GLU A 28 0.11 -10.15 -8.90
C GLU A 28 -0.49 -10.69 -10.20
N ALA A 29 -1.82 -10.76 -10.29
CA ALA A 29 -2.52 -11.14 -11.52
C ALA A 29 -2.26 -10.13 -12.65
N ALA A 30 -2.35 -8.83 -12.38
CA ALA A 30 -2.06 -7.79 -13.36
C ALA A 30 -0.62 -7.86 -13.89
N ILE A 31 0.35 -8.10 -13.00
CA ILE A 31 1.75 -8.29 -13.38
C ILE A 31 1.91 -9.55 -14.24
N ALA A 32 1.28 -10.67 -13.85
CA ALA A 32 1.31 -11.91 -14.60
C ALA A 32 0.63 -11.80 -15.98
N GLU A 33 -0.40 -10.96 -16.10
CA GLU A 33 -1.06 -10.61 -17.36
C GLU A 33 -0.20 -9.67 -18.24
N GLY A 34 0.87 -9.09 -17.71
CA GLY A 34 1.74 -8.15 -18.42
C GLY A 34 1.17 -6.73 -18.50
N VAL A 35 0.27 -6.36 -17.59
CA VAL A 35 -0.25 -5.00 -17.43
C VAL A 35 0.92 -4.07 -17.10
N LYS A 36 0.98 -2.89 -17.71
CA LYS A 36 2.01 -1.91 -17.41
C LYS A 36 1.53 -0.98 -16.29
N PRO A 37 2.45 -0.41 -15.50
CA PRO A 37 2.09 0.57 -14.47
C PRO A 37 1.43 1.84 -15.02
N SER A 38 1.55 2.09 -16.34
CA SER A 38 0.88 3.19 -17.05
C SER A 38 -0.55 2.87 -17.48
N ASP A 39 -1.00 1.62 -17.40
CA ASP A 39 -2.35 1.24 -17.80
C ASP A 39 -3.40 1.67 -16.78
N GLU A 40 -4.62 1.93 -17.23
CA GLU A 40 -5.76 2.30 -16.38
C GLU A 40 -6.04 1.27 -15.28
N ARG A 41 -5.78 -0.02 -15.53
CA ARG A 41 -5.86 -1.08 -14.52
C ARG A 41 -4.86 -0.85 -13.38
N ALA A 42 -3.61 -0.51 -13.70
CA ALA A 42 -2.58 -0.26 -12.70
C ALA A 42 -2.88 1.00 -11.88
N GLN A 43 -3.40 2.04 -12.53
CA GLN A 43 -3.88 3.27 -11.88
C GLN A 43 -5.01 2.98 -10.88
N THR A 44 -5.96 2.13 -11.26
CA THR A 44 -7.06 1.69 -10.38
C THR A 44 -6.54 0.95 -9.15
N LEU A 45 -5.54 0.08 -9.34
CA LEU A 45 -4.92 -0.66 -8.24
C LEU A 45 -4.12 0.24 -7.30
N ALA A 46 -3.39 1.21 -7.87
CA ALA A 46 -2.68 2.24 -7.13
C ALA A 46 -3.64 3.11 -6.28
N ALA A 47 -4.78 3.50 -6.84
CA ALA A 47 -5.80 4.24 -6.09
C ALA A 47 -6.39 3.42 -4.93
N ARG A 48 -6.68 2.13 -5.16
CA ARG A 48 -7.14 1.21 -4.10
C ARG A 48 -6.09 1.03 -3.01
N TRP A 49 -4.82 0.92 -3.38
CA TRP A 49 -3.71 0.84 -2.44
C TRP A 49 -3.63 2.08 -1.56
N ASN A 50 -3.70 3.28 -2.17
CA ASN A 50 -3.68 4.52 -1.42
C ASN A 50 -4.89 4.64 -0.49
N ALA A 51 -6.10 4.30 -0.94
CA ALA A 51 -7.29 4.29 -0.09
C ALA A 51 -7.16 3.33 1.10
N LEU A 52 -6.53 2.16 0.91
CA LEU A 52 -6.23 1.22 2.00
C LEU A 52 -5.19 1.76 2.99
N ILE A 53 -4.16 2.46 2.51
CA ILE A 53 -3.22 3.18 3.37
C ILE A 53 -3.95 4.31 4.12
N GLU A 54 -4.81 5.07 3.47
CA GLU A 54 -5.56 6.16 4.10
C GLU A 54 -6.50 5.62 5.18
N GLU A 55 -7.20 4.51 4.93
CA GLU A 55 -8.01 3.80 5.92
C GLU A 55 -7.16 3.24 7.07
N PHE A 56 -5.96 2.74 6.78
CA PHE A 56 -4.99 2.26 7.78
C PHE A 56 -4.40 3.38 8.64
N THR A 57 -4.08 4.52 8.02
CA THR A 57 -3.48 5.68 8.67
C THR A 57 -4.52 6.63 9.28
N GLY A 58 -5.80 6.37 9.07
CA GLY A 58 -6.90 7.24 9.50
C GLY A 58 -6.93 8.59 8.78
N GLY A 59 -6.28 8.71 7.61
CA GLY A 59 -6.13 9.96 6.88
C GLY A 59 -5.11 10.94 7.48
N ASP A 60 -4.30 10.51 8.45
CA ASP A 60 -3.24 11.34 9.03
C ASP A 60 -2.15 11.62 7.98
N ALA A 61 -2.11 12.86 7.48
CA ALA A 61 -1.11 13.31 6.52
C ALA A 61 0.34 13.14 7.04
N GLU A 62 0.55 13.24 8.35
CA GLU A 62 1.85 13.05 9.00
C GLU A 62 2.32 11.58 8.92
N ILE A 63 1.41 10.62 9.09
CA ILE A 63 1.69 9.19 8.93
C ILE A 63 1.93 8.88 7.44
N ARG A 64 1.18 9.51 6.53
CA ARG A 64 1.38 9.36 5.08
C ARG A 64 2.75 9.90 4.64
N GLU A 65 3.18 11.05 5.15
CA GLU A 65 4.53 11.57 4.92
C GLU A 65 5.60 10.70 5.56
N GLY A 66 5.34 10.20 6.77
CA GLY A 66 6.21 9.25 7.47
C GLY A 66 6.37 7.95 6.69
N LEU A 67 5.28 7.40 6.14
CA LEU A 67 5.29 6.24 5.27
C LEU A 67 6.04 6.54 3.98
N ASN A 68 5.80 7.66 3.32
CA ASN A 68 6.49 8.00 2.08
C ASN A 68 8.00 8.15 2.31
N LYS A 69 8.41 8.79 3.42
CA LYS A 69 9.82 8.85 3.86
C LYS A 69 10.37 7.47 4.22
N MET A 70 9.59 6.65 4.92
CA MET A 70 9.98 5.29 5.29
C MET A 70 10.16 4.41 4.06
N TYR A 71 9.23 4.42 3.09
CA TYR A 71 9.36 3.70 1.82
C TYR A 71 10.52 4.23 0.97
N ALA A 72 10.77 5.54 0.97
CA ALA A 72 11.95 6.12 0.31
C ALA A 72 13.26 5.71 1.01
N ASP A 73 13.20 5.42 2.31
CA ASP A 73 14.31 4.96 3.14
C ASP A 73 14.27 3.44 3.34
N GLU A 74 13.85 2.69 2.31
CA GLU A 74 13.76 1.22 2.29
C GLU A 74 15.03 0.50 2.77
N GLN A 75 16.19 1.15 2.67
CA GLN A 75 17.47 0.64 3.15
C GLN A 75 17.64 0.63 4.68
N ASN A 76 16.91 1.46 5.43
CA ASN A 76 16.98 1.51 6.90
C ASN A 76 15.78 0.86 7.58
N TRP A 77 14.97 0.09 6.84
CA TRP A 77 13.89 -0.65 7.47
C TRP A 77 14.47 -1.55 8.56
N GLN A 78 14.01 -1.33 9.79
CA GLN A 78 14.40 -2.16 10.92
C GLN A 78 14.02 -3.60 10.58
N THR A 79 14.99 -4.50 10.67
CA THR A 79 14.96 -5.90 10.24
C THR A 79 13.80 -6.74 10.77
N GLU A 80 13.03 -6.23 11.73
CA GLU A 80 11.82 -6.87 12.28
C GLU A 80 10.54 -6.57 11.46
N TRP A 81 10.55 -5.58 10.56
CA TRP A 81 9.40 -5.26 9.72
C TRP A 81 9.40 -6.12 8.45
N LYS A 82 8.73 -7.28 8.50
CA LYS A 82 8.47 -8.07 7.29
C LYS A 82 7.43 -7.36 6.44
N LYS A 83 7.81 -6.97 5.22
CA LYS A 83 6.86 -6.55 4.17
C LYS A 83 5.75 -7.60 4.09
N PRO A 84 4.47 -7.23 4.26
CA PRO A 84 3.35 -8.17 4.10
C PRO A 84 3.06 -8.49 2.62
N PHE A 85 3.72 -7.80 1.69
CA PHE A 85 3.60 -7.94 0.23
C PHE A 85 4.98 -8.08 -0.40
N GLY A 86 5.06 -8.76 -1.55
CA GLY A 86 6.31 -8.95 -2.28
C GLY A 86 6.87 -7.64 -2.85
N ASP A 87 8.18 -7.59 -3.08
CA ASP A 87 8.86 -6.43 -3.66
C ASP A 87 8.34 -6.07 -5.05
N GLU A 88 7.88 -7.06 -5.82
CA GLU A 88 7.33 -6.87 -7.17
C GLU A 88 6.00 -6.10 -7.15
N VAL A 89 5.11 -6.45 -6.22
CA VAL A 89 3.82 -5.78 -5.99
C VAL A 89 4.05 -4.33 -5.56
N GLN A 90 5.00 -4.12 -4.63
CA GLN A 90 5.37 -2.78 -4.17
C GLN A 90 5.91 -1.95 -5.35
N ASN A 91 6.88 -2.46 -6.10
CA ASN A 91 7.49 -1.73 -7.19
C ASN A 91 6.48 -1.36 -8.28
N PHE A 92 5.58 -2.30 -8.63
CA PHE A 92 4.52 -2.06 -9.60
C PHE A 92 3.59 -0.91 -9.17
N ILE A 93 3.11 -0.94 -7.92
CA ILE A 93 2.21 0.08 -7.39
C ILE A 93 2.91 1.43 -7.24
N PHE A 94 4.16 1.46 -6.79
CA PHE A 94 4.93 2.69 -6.71
C PHE A 94 5.17 3.32 -8.08
N ALA A 95 5.49 2.49 -9.09
CA ALA A 95 5.60 2.95 -10.46
C ALA A 95 4.27 3.52 -10.97
N ALA A 96 3.16 2.83 -10.74
CA ALA A 96 1.83 3.26 -11.15
C ALA A 96 1.42 4.59 -10.48
N MET A 97 1.60 4.71 -9.15
CA MET A 97 1.32 5.96 -8.41
C MET A 97 2.20 7.13 -8.85
N LYS A 98 3.45 6.87 -9.25
CA LYS A 98 4.34 7.93 -9.75
C LYS A 98 3.89 8.46 -11.10
N ILE A 99 3.28 7.61 -11.93
CA ILE A 99 2.72 8.00 -13.23
C ILE A 99 1.44 8.81 -13.03
N ASP A 100 0.54 8.39 -12.14
CA ASP A 100 -0.69 9.12 -11.77
C ASP A 100 -0.41 10.59 -11.41
N LYS A 101 0.59 10.81 -10.55
CA LYS A 101 0.94 12.13 -10.03
C LYS A 101 1.71 13.02 -11.03
N ALA A 102 2.09 12.49 -12.19
CA ALA A 102 2.86 13.22 -13.20
C ALA A 102 1.97 13.86 -14.28
N GLU A 103 0.66 13.61 -14.26
CA GLU A 103 -0.32 14.14 -15.23
C GLU A 103 -1.03 15.41 -14.73
#